data_AF-A0A8K0IDM8-F1
#
_entry.id   AF-A0A8K0IDM8-F1
#
_cell.length_a   1.000
_cell.length_b   1.000
_cell.length_c   1.000
_cell.angle_alpha   90.00
_cell.angle_beta   90.00
_cell.angle_gamma   90.00
#
_symmetry.space_group_name_H-M   'P 1'
#
loop_
_entity.id
_entity.type
_entity.pdbx_description
1 polymer ?
#
loop_
_entity_poly.entity_id
_entity_poly.type
_entity_poly.pdbx_seq_one_letter_code
_entity_poly.pdbx_strand_id
1 'polypeptide(L)'
;MAEGLLRKVADPFDFGGGHINPNRAADPGLIYDINPKDYVKFFDWSPSRTEDCNATRGPSYHLNLPSIAIPNLRTSVTTWRTVTNVGQVYARYEAIIESPPGVKMVVEPSSLIFDATTKMRAFKVTFTSTY
;
A
#
# COMPACT_ATOMS: atom_id res chain seq x y z
N MET A 1 -40.14 -7.93 15.88
CA MET A 1 -38.77 -8.24 16.32
C MET A 1 -37.89 -8.10 15.08
N ALA A 2 -36.92 -7.17 15.09
CA ALA A 2 -36.05 -6.95 13.95
C ALA A 2 -34.92 -7.98 13.99
N GLU A 3 -34.87 -8.87 13.00
CA GLU A 3 -33.75 -9.78 12.79
C GLU A 3 -32.52 -8.93 12.43
N GLY A 4 -31.59 -8.79 13.37
CA GLY A 4 -30.33 -8.10 13.13
C GLY A 4 -29.52 -8.88 12.10
N LEU A 5 -29.12 -8.21 11.02
CA LEU A 5 -28.19 -8.73 10.02
C LEU A 5 -27.00 -9.44 10.69
N LEU A 6 -26.62 -10.59 10.14
CA LEU A 6 -25.51 -11.40 10.62
C LEU A 6 -24.26 -10.50 10.75
N ARG A 7 -23.69 -10.39 11.96
CA ARG A 7 -22.48 -9.59 12.19
C ARG A 7 -21.33 -10.18 11.38
N LYS A 8 -20.92 -9.45 10.35
CA LYS A 8 -19.69 -9.75 9.58
C LYS A 8 -18.47 -9.37 10.43
N VAL A 9 -17.39 -10.14 10.34
CA VAL A 9 -16.08 -9.78 10.88
C VAL A 9 -15.58 -8.55 10.14
N ALA A 10 -15.12 -7.53 10.89
CA ALA A 10 -14.64 -6.31 10.30
C ALA A 10 -13.39 -6.56 9.45
N ASP A 11 -13.29 -5.90 8.30
CA ASP A 11 -12.19 -6.06 7.35
C ASP A 11 -11.46 -4.73 7.09
N PRO A 12 -10.41 -4.69 6.23
CA PRO A 12 -9.69 -3.45 5.95
C PRO A 12 -10.54 -2.32 5.36
N PHE A 13 -11.72 -2.59 4.80
CA PHE A 13 -12.66 -1.55 4.36
C PHE A 13 -13.47 -0.94 5.52
N ASP A 14 -13.59 -1.64 6.66
CA ASP A 14 -14.29 -1.15 7.84
C ASP A 14 -13.40 -0.27 8.73
N PHE A 15 -12.11 -0.62 8.91
CA PHE A 15 -11.21 0.11 9.82
C PHE A 15 -9.76 0.30 9.32
N GLY A 16 -9.48 0.04 8.04
CA GLY A 16 -8.18 0.29 7.44
C GLY A 16 -7.06 -0.57 8.00
N GLY A 17 -5.97 0.06 8.43
CA GLY A 17 -4.76 -0.61 8.91
C GLY A 17 -4.84 -1.18 10.34
N GLY A 18 -5.97 -1.02 11.03
CA GLY A 18 -6.12 -1.49 12.41
C GLY A 18 -6.40 -0.39 13.43
N HIS A 19 -6.58 -0.82 14.68
CA HIS A 19 -6.65 0.08 15.83
C HIS A 19 -5.27 0.69 16.10
N ILE A 20 -5.24 1.98 16.43
CA ILE A 20 -4.00 2.72 16.64
C ILE A 20 -3.16 2.15 17.79
N ASN A 21 -1.85 2.08 17.58
CA ASN A 21 -0.86 1.78 18.63
C ASN A 21 0.21 2.88 18.67
N PRO A 22 0.05 3.91 19.52
CA PRO A 22 0.95 5.06 19.55
C PRO A 22 2.40 4.71 19.86
N ASN A 23 2.61 3.77 20.80
CA ASN A 23 3.96 3.37 21.21
C ASN A 23 4.72 2.69 20.07
N ARG A 24 4.05 1.85 19.27
CA ARG A 24 4.66 1.24 18.08
C ARG A 24 4.80 2.22 16.91
N ALA A 25 3.91 3.21 16.81
CA ALA A 25 4.00 4.23 15.76
C ALA A 25 5.20 5.18 15.94
N ALA A 26 5.69 5.35 17.18
CA ALA A 26 6.86 6.17 17.48
C ALA A 26 8.18 5.59 16.94
N ASP A 27 8.27 4.26 16.79
CA ASP A 27 9.42 3.56 16.20
C ASP A 27 8.94 2.40 15.29
N PRO A 28 8.53 2.70 14.05
CA PRO A 28 7.87 1.73 13.18
C PRO A 28 8.84 0.80 12.43
N GLY A 29 10.15 1.07 12.48
CA GLY A 29 11.18 0.38 11.68
C GLY A 29 11.18 0.79 10.20
N LEU A 30 10.05 0.63 9.49
CA LEU A 30 9.89 1.01 8.08
C LEU A 30 8.78 2.04 7.90
N ILE A 31 8.97 2.97 6.96
CA ILE A 31 7.94 3.94 6.53
C ILE A 31 7.77 3.93 5.02
N TYR A 32 6.58 4.35 4.58
CA TYR A 32 6.25 4.56 3.17
C TYR A 32 6.25 6.07 2.87
N ASP A 33 7.42 6.61 2.52
CA ASP A 33 7.55 8.03 2.18
C ASP A 33 6.89 8.34 0.83
N ILE A 34 6.21 9.49 0.76
CA ILE A 34 5.61 9.97 -0.47
C ILE A 34 5.73 11.49 -0.56
N ASN A 35 6.13 12.00 -1.74
CA ASN A 35 6.19 13.43 -1.96
C ASN A 35 4.76 13.96 -2.23
N PRO A 36 4.34 15.09 -1.64
CA PRO A 36 3.06 15.73 -1.96
C PRO A 36 2.82 15.90 -3.47
N LYS A 37 3.88 16.16 -4.27
CA LYS A 37 3.79 16.26 -5.74
C LYS A 37 3.35 14.97 -6.42
N ASP A 38 3.61 13.81 -5.81
CA ASP A 38 3.19 12.53 -6.37
C ASP A 38 1.69 12.34 -6.26
N TYR A 39 1.00 12.97 -5.30
CA TYR A 39 -0.46 12.99 -5.24
C TYR A 39 -1.10 13.81 -6.35
N VAL A 40 -0.46 14.90 -6.78
CA VAL A 40 -0.98 15.78 -7.85
C VAL A 40 -1.12 15.03 -9.19
N LYS A 41 -0.33 13.97 -9.40
CA LYS A 41 -0.47 13.08 -10.57
C LYS A 41 -1.79 12.29 -10.58
N PHE A 42 -2.49 12.23 -9.45
CA PHE A 42 -3.72 11.45 -9.25
C PHE A 42 -4.92 12.31 -8.82
N PHE A 43 -4.70 13.49 -8.22
CA PHE A 43 -5.76 14.39 -7.78
C PHE A 43 -5.85 15.65 -8.66
N ASP A 44 -7.02 15.87 -9.24
CA ASP A 44 -7.36 16.98 -10.11
C ASP A 44 -7.79 18.22 -9.30
N TRP A 45 -6.97 18.63 -8.33
CA TRP A 45 -7.27 19.83 -7.54
C TRP A 45 -6.35 20.97 -7.93
N SER A 46 -6.83 21.80 -8.86
CA SER A 46 -6.35 23.17 -9.05
C SER A 46 -7.54 24.11 -8.98
N PRO A 47 -7.53 25.12 -8.08
CA PRO A 47 -8.63 26.09 -8.01
C PRO A 47 -8.70 27.05 -9.22
N SER A 48 -7.78 26.94 -10.20
CA SER A 48 -7.61 27.99 -11.21
C SER A 48 -7.00 27.58 -12.56
N ARG A 49 -7.16 26.36 -13.08
CA ARG A 49 -6.73 26.06 -14.48
C ARG A 49 -7.64 25.12 -15.27
N THR A 50 -8.09 25.67 -16.39
CA THR A 50 -8.69 25.08 -17.59
C THR A 50 -7.66 24.49 -18.56
N GLU A 51 -6.42 24.28 -18.14
CA GLU A 51 -5.32 23.85 -19.03
C GLU A 51 -4.55 22.70 -18.37
N ASP A 52 -4.45 21.60 -19.11
CA ASP A 52 -3.76 20.34 -18.81
C ASP A 52 -4.47 19.28 -17.94
N CYS A 53 -5.72 18.96 -18.28
CA CYS A 53 -6.33 17.64 -18.01
C CYS A 53 -5.72 16.49 -18.86
N ASN A 54 -4.51 16.68 -19.41
CA ASN A 54 -3.81 15.73 -20.28
C ASN A 54 -2.72 14.93 -19.55
N ALA A 55 -2.60 15.05 -18.22
CA ALA A 55 -1.80 14.12 -17.45
C ALA A 55 -2.53 12.77 -17.41
N THR A 56 -2.03 11.78 -18.15
CA THR A 56 -2.50 10.40 -18.12
C THR A 56 -2.59 9.94 -16.65
N ARG A 57 -3.82 9.84 -16.12
CA ARG A 57 -4.06 9.44 -14.73
C ARG A 57 -3.53 8.02 -14.54
N GLY A 58 -2.43 7.90 -13.79
CA GLY A 58 -1.94 6.61 -13.36
C GLY A 58 -2.97 5.95 -12.42
N PRO A 59 -3.01 4.61 -12.33
CA PRO A 59 -3.82 3.94 -11.33
C PRO A 59 -3.38 4.32 -9.90
N SER A 60 -4.31 4.72 -9.04
CA SER A 60 -4.02 5.18 -7.67
C SER A 60 -3.30 4.15 -6.80
N TYR A 61 -3.43 2.86 -7.11
CA TYR A 61 -2.70 1.79 -6.42
C TYR A 61 -1.18 1.82 -6.63
N HIS A 62 -0.65 2.69 -7.51
CA HIS A 62 0.78 2.97 -7.63
C HIS A 62 1.31 4.04 -6.65
N LEU A 63 0.44 4.74 -5.94
CA LEU A 63 0.88 5.64 -4.86
C LEU A 63 1.61 4.85 -3.78
N ASN A 64 2.70 5.40 -3.24
CA ASN A 64 3.47 4.76 -2.18
C ASN A 64 2.79 4.88 -0.80
N LEU A 65 1.57 4.36 -0.68
CA LEU A 65 0.78 4.37 0.54
C LEU A 65 0.96 3.07 1.32
N PRO A 66 0.79 3.09 2.66
CA PRO A 66 0.82 1.89 3.51
C PRO A 66 -0.43 1.00 3.37
N SER A 67 -1.10 1.05 2.22
CA SER A 67 -2.21 0.19 1.83
C SER A 67 -2.29 0.08 0.30
N ILE A 68 -2.93 -0.98 -0.19
CA ILE A 68 -3.13 -1.24 -1.62
C ILE A 68 -4.60 -1.58 -1.82
N ALA A 69 -5.29 -0.81 -2.66
CA ALA A 69 -6.67 -1.08 -3.07
C ALA A 69 -6.72 -1.25 -4.58
N ILE A 70 -7.07 -2.45 -5.06
CA ILE A 70 -7.22 -2.74 -6.49
C ILE A 70 -8.70 -2.95 -6.78
N PRO A 71 -9.38 -1.97 -7.41
CA PRO A 71 -10.77 -2.13 -7.76
C PRO A 71 -10.92 -3.14 -8.91
N ASN A 72 -11.95 -3.98 -8.85
CA ASN A 72 -12.35 -4.87 -9.94
C ASN A 72 -11.21 -5.74 -10.51
N LEU A 73 -10.41 -6.39 -9.65
CA LEU A 73 -9.36 -7.31 -10.08
C LEU A 73 -9.96 -8.48 -10.89
N ARG A 74 -9.70 -8.50 -12.20
CA ARG A 74 -10.17 -9.58 -13.12
C ARG A 74 -9.05 -10.50 -13.57
N THR A 75 -7.82 -10.01 -13.62
CA THR A 75 -6.67 -10.75 -14.14
C THR A 75 -5.52 -10.65 -13.16
N SER A 76 -4.40 -10.04 -13.55
CA SER A 76 -3.23 -9.80 -12.73
C SER A 76 -2.91 -8.32 -12.71
N VAL A 77 -2.61 -7.79 -11.53
CA VAL A 77 -2.14 -6.41 -11.34
C VAL A 77 -0.88 -6.46 -10.51
N THR A 78 0.19 -5.86 -11.01
CA THR A 78 1.43 -5.64 -10.26
C THR A 78 1.55 -4.18 -9.90
N THR A 79 1.80 -3.91 -8.62
CA THR A 79 2.19 -2.61 -8.11
C THR A 79 3.50 -2.71 -7.35
N TRP A 80 4.07 -1.58 -6.96
CA TRP A 80 5.30 -1.54 -6.17
C TRP A 80 5.17 -0.56 -5.02
N ARG A 81 5.99 -0.77 -4.01
CA ARG A 81 6.17 0.13 -2.89
C ARG A 81 7.66 0.33 -2.63
N THR A 82 7.99 1.52 -2.16
CA THR A 82 9.32 1.85 -1.67
C THR A 82 9.21 2.11 -0.18
N VAL A 83 10.01 1.41 0.61
CA VAL A 83 10.09 1.62 2.05
C VAL A 83 11.42 2.23 2.42
N THR A 84 11.39 3.15 3.38
CA THR A 84 12.56 3.75 4.01
C THR A 84 12.74 3.12 5.39
N ASN A 85 13.94 2.62 5.69
CA ASN A 85 14.30 2.15 7.02
C ASN A 85 14.65 3.33 7.93
N VAL A 86 13.89 3.47 9.01
CA VAL A 86 14.04 4.48 10.06
C VAL A 86 14.41 3.87 11.42
N GLY A 87 14.50 2.53 11.49
CA GLY A 87 14.94 1.81 12.68
C GLY A 87 16.44 1.52 12.66
N GLN A 88 16.80 0.28 13.02
CA GLN A 88 18.19 -0.17 13.08
C GLN A 88 18.88 -0.11 11.72
N VAL A 89 20.13 0.36 11.68
CA VAL A 89 20.90 0.57 10.45
C VAL A 89 21.06 -0.71 9.64
N TYR A 90 21.44 -1.80 10.30
CA TYR A 90 21.56 -3.13 9.69
C TYR A 90 20.34 -3.94 10.07
N ALA A 91 19.46 -4.16 9.11
CA ALA A 91 18.19 -4.84 9.33
C ALA A 91 17.80 -5.67 8.12
N ARG A 92 17.12 -6.79 8.39
CA ARG A 92 16.54 -7.67 7.38
C ARG A 92 15.06 -7.85 7.69
N TYR A 93 14.21 -7.57 6.71
CA TYR A 93 12.76 -7.71 6.81
C TYR A 93 12.29 -8.78 5.82
N GLU A 94 11.46 -9.71 6.29
CA GLU A 94 10.86 -10.76 5.48
C GLU A 94 9.37 -10.47 5.27
N ALA A 95 8.89 -10.64 4.04
CA ALA A 95 7.49 -10.48 3.69
C ALA A 95 6.69 -11.70 4.14
N ILE A 96 5.64 -11.47 4.92
CA ILE A 96 4.63 -12.46 5.29
C ILE A 96 3.36 -12.11 4.52
N ILE A 97 2.77 -13.10 3.83
CA ILE A 97 1.66 -12.89 2.90
C ILE A 97 0.44 -13.67 3.39
N GLU A 98 -0.65 -12.95 3.65
CA GLU A 98 -1.98 -13.51 3.87
C GLU A 98 -2.87 -13.05 2.71
N SER A 99 -3.17 -13.95 1.77
CA SER A 99 -3.94 -13.58 0.58
C SER A 99 -5.44 -13.55 0.89
N PRO A 100 -6.19 -12.51 0.46
CA PRO A 100 -7.64 -12.50 0.55
C PRO A 100 -8.27 -13.66 -0.24
N PRO A 101 -9.48 -14.11 0.13
CA PRO A 101 -10.21 -15.11 -0.65
C PRO A 101 -10.35 -14.70 -2.12
N GLY A 102 -10.05 -15.61 -3.04
CA GLY A 102 -10.16 -15.36 -4.48
C GLY A 102 -8.99 -14.62 -5.13
N VAL A 103 -7.95 -14.30 -4.35
CA VAL A 103 -6.77 -13.58 -4.82
C VAL A 103 -5.52 -14.35 -4.42
N LYS A 104 -4.56 -14.48 -5.33
CA LYS A 104 -3.19 -14.92 -5.03
C LYS A 104 -2.29 -13.70 -4.97
N MET A 105 -1.51 -13.56 -3.90
CA MET A 105 -0.51 -12.50 -3.75
C MET A 105 0.91 -13.03 -3.79
N VAL A 106 1.81 -12.30 -4.46
CA VAL A 106 3.25 -12.59 -4.52
C VAL A 106 4.03 -11.30 -4.30
N VAL A 107 5.05 -11.34 -3.44
CA VAL A 107 5.93 -10.19 -3.14
C VAL A 107 7.36 -10.48 -3.60
N GLU A 108 7.96 -9.54 -4.33
CA GLU A 108 9.31 -9.67 -4.87
C GLU A 108 10.13 -8.38 -4.72
N PRO A 109 11.33 -8.42 -4.10
CA PRO A 109 11.88 -9.55 -3.36
C PRO A 109 11.10 -9.81 -2.06
N SER A 110 11.10 -11.06 -1.59
CA SER A 110 10.48 -11.42 -0.31
C SER A 110 11.30 -10.96 0.90
N SER A 111 12.57 -10.61 0.70
CA SER A 111 13.50 -10.18 1.75
C SER A 111 14.13 -8.84 1.40
N LEU A 112 14.07 -7.90 2.34
CA LEU A 112 14.69 -6.58 2.21
C LEU A 112 15.84 -6.44 3.20
N ILE A 113 17.03 -6.16 2.69
CA ILE A 113 18.25 -5.97 3.50
C ILE A 113 18.66 -4.51 3.41
N PHE A 114 18.84 -3.91 4.58
CA PHE A 114 19.27 -2.52 4.79
C PHE A 114 20.62 -2.49 5.50
N ASP A 115 21.39 -1.46 5.18
CA ASP A 115 22.70 -1.18 5.75
C ASP A 115 22.92 0.34 5.84
N ALA A 116 24.14 0.75 6.20
CA ALA A 116 24.50 2.15 6.36
C ALA A 116 24.33 3.01 5.10
N THR A 117 24.41 2.42 3.89
CA THR A 117 24.31 3.15 2.62
C THR A 117 22.94 2.96 1.96
N THR A 118 22.28 1.84 2.22
CA THR A 118 21.02 1.48 1.59
C THR A 118 19.87 1.59 2.58
N LYS A 119 19.31 2.79 2.68
CA LYS A 119 18.15 3.08 3.54
C LYS A 119 16.79 2.89 2.87
N MET A 120 16.75 2.84 1.55
CA MET A 120 15.51 2.70 0.79
C MET A 120 15.54 1.43 -0.04
N ARG A 121 14.45 0.67 -0.03
CA ARG A 121 14.28 -0.52 -0.86
C ARG A 121 12.89 -0.55 -1.45
N ALA A 122 12.80 -0.98 -2.70
CA ALA A 122 11.53 -1.20 -3.37
C ALA A 122 11.22 -2.70 -3.46
N PHE A 123 9.94 -3.01 -3.39
CA PHE A 123 9.41 -4.34 -3.66
C PHE A 123 8.15 -4.23 -4.52
N LYS A 124 7.88 -5.29 -5.28
CA LYS A 124 6.68 -5.45 -6.08
C LYS A 124 5.70 -6.35 -5.35
N VAL A 125 4.42 -6.09 -5.56
CA VAL A 125 3.33 -6.95 -5.13
C VAL A 125 2.48 -7.26 -6.36
N THR A 126 2.34 -8.53 -6.67
CA THR A 126 1.50 -9.03 -7.76
C THR A 126 0.27 -9.68 -7.18
N PHE A 127 -0.90 -9.23 -7.63
CA PHE A 127 -2.22 -9.73 -7.26
C PHE A 127 -2.84 -10.41 -8.45
N THR A 128 -3.24 -11.66 -8.32
CA THR A 128 -3.84 -12.44 -9.41
C THR A 128 -5.20 -12.97 -8.97
N SER A 129 -6.25 -12.74 -9.75
CA SER A 129 -7.55 -13.39 -9.58
C SER A 129 -7.39 -14.90 -9.70
N THR A 130 -7.95 -15.67 -8.77
CA THR A 130 -8.01 -17.14 -8.86
C THR A 130 -9.36 -17.65 -9.36
N TYR A 131 -10.28 -16.74 -9.69
CA TYR A 131 -11.53 -17.03 -10.39
C TYR A 131 -11.38 -16.79 -11.90
#